data_AF-A0A381VRI1-F1
#
_entry.id   AF-A0A381VRI1-F1
#
_cell.length_a   1.000
_cell.length_b   1.000
_cell.length_c   1.000
_cell.angle_alpha   90.00
_cell.angle_beta   90.00
_cell.angle_gamma   90.00
#
_symmetry.space_group_name_H-M   'P 1'
#
loop_
_entity.id
_entity.type
_entity.pdbx_description
1 polymer ?
#
loop_
_entity_poly.entity_id
_entity_poly.type
_entity_poly.pdbx_seq_one_letter_code
_entity_poly.pdbx_strand_id
1 'polypeptide(L)'
;MALNIASHYPDQPAILRAMCDLAVEELTHYREVVKLLISRGIQPGPDRRDTYIRALNQEIRSGSNAFLIDRLLVGAIVEYRGNERFTLVAHAIEDPKLRRFYESIAESEARHFELFLKLADLVGGTQNRLDTLLEAEARILTNVPLRAALH
;
A
#
# COMPACT_ATOMS: atom_id res chain seq x y z
N MET A 1 -3.24 5.95 -4.36
CA MET A 1 -1.83 6.39 -4.35
C MET A 1 -1.24 6.45 -5.75
N ALA A 2 -1.27 5.35 -6.50
CA ALA A 2 -0.62 5.21 -7.81
C ALA A 2 -0.97 6.31 -8.83
N LEU A 3 -2.27 6.56 -9.10
CA LEU A 3 -2.70 7.62 -10.03
C LEU A 3 -2.22 9.02 -9.63
N ASN A 4 -2.07 9.28 -8.32
CA ASN A 4 -1.56 10.56 -7.86
C ASN A 4 -0.05 10.66 -8.13
N ILE A 5 0.73 9.60 -7.96
CA ILE A 5 2.15 9.61 -8.36
C ILE A 5 2.26 9.78 -9.88
N ALA A 6 1.50 9.00 -10.66
CA ALA A 6 1.46 9.09 -12.12
C ALA A 6 1.21 10.53 -12.63
N SER A 7 0.20 11.21 -12.07
CA SER A 7 -0.14 12.57 -12.51
C SER A 7 0.85 13.64 -12.06
N HIS A 8 1.59 13.41 -10.96
CA HIS A 8 2.60 14.35 -10.46
C HIS A 8 3.94 14.25 -11.20
N TYR A 9 4.25 13.09 -11.79
CA TYR A 9 5.53 12.82 -12.47
C TYR A 9 5.33 12.33 -13.91
N PRO A 10 4.63 13.12 -14.78
CA PRO A 10 4.35 12.72 -16.16
C PRO A 10 5.63 12.66 -17.02
N ASP A 11 6.70 13.34 -16.60
CA ASP A 11 8.00 13.42 -17.24
C ASP A 11 8.95 12.26 -16.87
N GLN A 12 8.50 11.31 -16.04
CA GLN A 12 9.26 10.12 -15.66
C GLN A 12 8.57 8.85 -16.21
N PRO A 13 8.86 8.46 -17.47
CA PRO A 13 8.07 7.44 -18.17
C PRO A 13 8.06 6.07 -17.49
N ALA A 14 9.16 5.70 -16.80
CA ALA A 14 9.24 4.45 -16.06
C ALA A 14 8.25 4.42 -14.89
N ILE A 15 8.20 5.50 -14.09
CA ILE A 15 7.28 5.65 -12.97
C ILE A 15 5.85 5.78 -13.47
N LEU A 16 5.62 6.62 -14.49
CA LEU A 16 4.29 6.84 -15.06
C LEU A 16 3.65 5.52 -15.52
N ARG A 17 4.36 4.70 -16.30
CA ARG A 17 3.84 3.41 -16.77
C ARG A 17 3.58 2.46 -15.59
N ALA A 18 4.56 2.30 -14.70
CA ALA A 18 4.42 1.41 -13.55
C ALA A 18 3.23 1.78 -12.64
N MET A 19 3.00 3.09 -12.41
CA MET A 19 1.88 3.56 -11.60
C MET A 19 0.52 3.43 -12.32
N CYS A 20 0.49 3.54 -13.65
CA CYS A 20 -0.73 3.24 -14.41
C CYS A 20 -1.08 1.76 -14.33
N ASP A 21 -0.11 0.87 -14.52
CA ASP A 21 -0.32 -0.58 -14.45
C ASP A 21 -0.77 -1.01 -13.04
N LEU A 22 -0.07 -0.51 -12.00
CA LEU A 22 -0.43 -0.74 -10.61
C LEU A 22 -1.86 -0.26 -10.30
N ALA A 23 -2.26 0.91 -10.80
CA ALA A 23 -3.61 1.41 -10.58
C ALA A 23 -4.70 0.51 -11.18
N VAL A 24 -4.42 -0.15 -12.31
CA VAL A 24 -5.34 -1.11 -12.94
C VAL A 24 -5.44 -2.41 -12.12
N GLU A 25 -4.31 -2.91 -11.60
CA GLU A 25 -4.27 -4.08 -10.70
C GLU A 25 -5.06 -3.79 -9.41
N GLU A 26 -4.85 -2.64 -8.77
CA GLU A 26 -5.58 -2.29 -7.55
C GLU A 26 -7.08 -2.10 -7.76
N LEU A 27 -7.49 -1.56 -8.91
CA LEU A 27 -8.91 -1.48 -9.25
C LEU A 27 -9.51 -2.89 -9.46
N THR A 28 -8.70 -3.85 -9.91
CA THR A 28 -9.10 -5.25 -9.99
C THR A 28 -9.30 -5.84 -8.60
N HIS A 29 -8.38 -5.65 -7.66
CA HIS A 29 -8.56 -6.07 -6.25
C HIS A 29 -9.82 -5.45 -5.63
N TYR A 30 -10.02 -4.14 -5.80
CA TYR A 30 -11.20 -3.44 -5.30
C TYR A 30 -12.49 -4.07 -5.85
N ARG A 31 -12.55 -4.36 -7.14
CA ARG A 31 -13.71 -5.02 -7.78
C ARG A 31 -13.98 -6.40 -7.17
N GLU A 32 -12.95 -7.17 -6.85
CA GLU A 32 -13.11 -8.48 -6.21
C GLU A 32 -13.65 -8.38 -4.78
N VAL A 33 -13.14 -7.42 -3.99
CA VAL A 33 -13.68 -7.11 -2.66
C VAL A 33 -15.15 -6.72 -2.75
N VAL A 34 -15.52 -5.83 -3.67
CA VAL A 34 -16.92 -5.40 -3.85
C VAL A 34 -17.81 -6.58 -4.23
N LYS A 35 -17.37 -7.45 -5.15
CA LYS A 35 -18.10 -8.67 -5.52
C LYS A 35 -18.32 -9.58 -4.31
N LEU A 36 -17.29 -9.76 -3.48
CA LEU A 36 -17.34 -10.56 -2.27
C LEU A 36 -18.37 -10.01 -1.26
N LEU A 37 -18.35 -8.69 -1.01
CA LEU A 37 -19.29 -8.00 -0.12
C LEU A 37 -20.74 -8.14 -0.60
N ILE A 38 -21.00 -7.83 -1.88
CA ILE A 38 -22.34 -7.92 -2.46
C ILE A 38 -22.87 -9.37 -2.42
N SER A 39 -22.02 -10.36 -2.73
CA SER A 39 -22.42 -11.77 -2.67
C SER A 39 -22.84 -12.25 -1.27
N ARG A 40 -22.41 -11.53 -0.23
CA ARG A 40 -22.73 -11.78 1.18
C ARG A 40 -23.85 -10.87 1.70
N GLY A 41 -24.47 -10.06 0.83
CA GLY A 41 -25.49 -9.09 1.23
C GLY A 41 -24.95 -7.93 2.08
N ILE A 42 -23.64 -7.67 2.02
CA ILE A 42 -22.99 -6.61 2.79
C ILE A 42 -22.88 -5.35 1.94
N GLN A 43 -23.46 -4.25 2.42
CA GLN A 43 -23.28 -2.93 1.81
C GLN A 43 -22.00 -2.28 2.35
N PRO A 44 -21.07 -1.80 1.49
CA PRO A 44 -19.90 -1.07 1.94
C PRO A 44 -20.30 0.21 2.69
N GLY A 45 -19.61 0.46 3.81
CA GLY A 45 -19.76 1.72 4.54
C GLY A 45 -19.07 2.89 3.83
N PRO A 46 -19.25 4.14 4.32
CA PRO A 46 -18.52 5.29 3.81
C PRO A 46 -17.02 5.12 4.08
N ASP A 47 -16.21 5.66 3.17
CA ASP A 47 -14.77 5.71 3.34
C ASP A 47 -14.40 6.50 4.60
N ARG A 48 -13.37 6.03 5.30
CA ARG A 48 -12.92 6.62 6.57
C ARG A 48 -11.48 7.03 6.44
N ARG A 49 -11.17 8.16 7.05
CA ARG A 49 -9.79 8.65 7.08
C ARG A 49 -8.88 7.63 7.74
N ASP A 50 -7.82 7.27 7.05
CA ASP A 50 -6.80 6.37 7.55
C ASP A 50 -5.75 7.14 8.36
N THR A 51 -5.70 6.89 9.67
CA THR A 51 -4.78 7.59 10.58
C THR A 51 -3.33 7.15 10.41
N TYR A 52 -3.10 5.89 10.03
CA TYR A 52 -1.77 5.34 9.78
C TYR A 52 -1.18 5.95 8.51
N ILE A 53 -1.92 5.94 7.39
CA ILE A 53 -1.48 6.56 6.14
C ILE A 53 -1.26 8.06 6.32
N ARG A 54 -2.12 8.74 7.08
CA ARG A 54 -1.95 10.17 7.38
C ARG A 54 -0.64 10.42 8.13
N ALA A 55 -0.33 9.63 9.16
CA ALA A 55 0.87 9.80 9.95
C ALA A 55 2.14 9.49 9.12
N LEU A 56 2.14 8.41 8.32
CA LEU A 56 3.25 8.11 7.42
C LEU A 56 3.49 9.22 6.39
N ASN A 57 2.43 9.79 5.82
CA ASN A 57 2.58 10.90 4.87
C ASN A 57 3.18 12.17 5.51
N GLN A 58 3.14 12.32 6.83
CA GLN A 58 3.81 13.44 7.51
C GLN A 58 5.34 13.28 7.57
N GLU A 59 5.85 12.06 7.39
CA GLU A 59 7.28 11.77 7.34
C GLU A 59 7.90 12.08 5.97
N ILE A 60 7.08 12.38 4.96
CA ILE A 60 7.54 12.67 3.60
C ILE A 60 8.21 14.05 3.56
N ARG A 61 9.47 14.07 3.13
CA ARG A 61 10.24 15.32 3.01
C ARG A 61 9.73 16.18 1.85
N SER A 62 9.83 17.49 2.04
CA SER A 62 9.60 18.48 0.99
C SER A 62 10.77 18.55 0.00
N GLY A 63 10.54 19.16 -1.16
CA GLY A 63 11.53 19.28 -2.25
C GLY A 63 11.34 18.21 -3.33
N SER A 64 11.48 18.58 -4.60
CA SER A 64 11.00 17.78 -5.74
C SER A 64 11.48 16.32 -5.74
N ASN A 65 12.80 16.09 -5.61
CA ASN A 65 13.36 14.75 -5.66
C ASN A 65 13.13 13.95 -4.37
N ALA A 66 13.38 14.57 -3.20
CA ALA A 66 13.18 13.92 -1.91
C ALA A 66 11.72 13.51 -1.68
N PHE A 67 10.78 14.33 -2.16
CA PHE A 67 9.35 14.06 -2.10
C PHE A 67 8.98 12.81 -2.91
N LEU A 68 9.53 12.64 -4.13
CA LEU A 68 9.29 11.44 -4.93
C LEU A 68 9.83 10.18 -4.26
N ILE A 69 11.10 10.23 -3.85
CA ILE A 69 11.77 9.10 -3.16
C ILE A 69 10.94 8.67 -1.96
N ASP A 70 10.59 9.61 -1.08
CA ASP A 70 9.86 9.30 0.14
C ASP A 70 8.46 8.76 -0.15
N ARG A 71 7.77 9.26 -1.18
CA ARG A 71 6.48 8.71 -1.60
C ARG A 71 6.57 7.27 -2.08
N LEU A 72 7.61 6.92 -2.82
CA LEU A 72 7.82 5.55 -3.29
C LEU A 72 8.19 4.62 -2.13
N LEU A 73 9.07 5.06 -1.22
CA LEU A 73 9.43 4.29 -0.03
C LEU A 73 8.24 4.11 0.93
N VAL A 74 7.44 5.15 1.16
CA VAL A 74 6.19 5.04 1.92
C VAL A 74 5.23 4.09 1.23
N GLY A 75 5.11 4.14 -0.09
CA GLY A 75 4.35 3.16 -0.87
C GLY A 75 4.80 1.73 -0.57
N ALA A 76 6.09 1.44 -0.67
CA ALA A 76 6.65 0.12 -0.34
C ALA A 76 6.25 -0.34 1.07
N ILE A 77 6.41 0.53 2.07
CA ILE A 77 6.07 0.21 3.47
C ILE A 77 4.58 -0.12 3.63
N VAL A 78 3.70 0.64 2.97
CA VAL A 78 2.25 0.41 3.02
C VAL A 78 1.87 -0.93 2.40
N GLU A 79 2.36 -1.25 1.20
CA GLU A 79 2.11 -2.55 0.55
C GLU A 79 2.65 -3.70 1.41
N TYR A 80 3.84 -3.56 2.01
CA TYR A 80 4.40 -4.61 2.86
C TYR A 80 3.59 -4.83 4.15
N ARG A 81 3.05 -3.76 4.75
CA ARG A 81 2.11 -3.88 5.87
C ARG A 81 0.80 -4.55 5.47
N GLY A 82 0.31 -4.26 4.27
CA GLY A 82 -0.82 -4.95 3.64
C GLY A 82 -0.55 -6.44 3.52
N ASN A 83 0.58 -6.82 2.91
CA ASN A 83 1.03 -8.21 2.78
C ASN A 83 1.04 -8.95 4.13
N GLU A 84 1.70 -8.38 5.15
CA GLU A 84 1.81 -9.00 6.48
C GLU A 84 0.41 -9.24 7.08
N ARG A 85 -0.45 -8.23 7.10
CA ARG A 85 -1.78 -8.33 7.71
C ARG A 85 -2.72 -9.25 6.93
N PHE A 86 -2.71 -9.21 5.60
CA PHE A 86 -3.51 -10.14 4.80
C PHE A 86 -3.05 -11.58 4.96
N THR A 87 -1.74 -11.82 5.09
CA THR A 87 -1.19 -13.15 5.40
C THR A 87 -1.70 -13.66 6.75
N LEU A 88 -1.67 -12.82 7.79
CA LEU A 88 -2.21 -13.17 9.11
C LEU A 88 -3.71 -13.48 9.06
N VAL A 89 -4.48 -12.67 8.33
CA VAL A 89 -5.92 -12.89 8.12
C VAL A 89 -6.19 -14.20 7.38
N ALA A 90 -5.45 -14.49 6.30
CA ALA A 90 -5.57 -15.75 5.57
C ALA A 90 -5.32 -16.97 6.47
N HIS A 91 -4.27 -16.93 7.30
CA HIS A 91 -3.95 -18.00 8.24
C HIS A 91 -5.06 -18.23 9.29
N ALA A 92 -5.74 -17.17 9.73
CA ALA A 92 -6.78 -17.26 10.76
C ALA A 92 -8.16 -17.65 10.21
N ILE A 93 -8.40 -17.48 8.91
CA ILE A 93 -9.72 -17.73 8.30
C ILE A 93 -9.96 -19.23 8.09
N GLU A 94 -11.15 -19.70 8.49
CA GLU A 94 -11.60 -21.07 8.28
C GLU A 94 -12.18 -21.31 6.87
N ASP A 95 -12.91 -20.33 6.30
CA ASP A 95 -13.51 -20.43 4.96
C ASP A 95 -12.41 -20.57 3.89
N PRO A 96 -12.29 -21.72 3.21
CA PRO A 96 -11.21 -21.96 2.24
C PRO A 96 -11.24 -21.03 1.04
N LYS A 97 -12.42 -20.54 0.63
CA LYS A 97 -12.53 -19.59 -0.49
C LYS A 97 -12.01 -18.22 -0.08
N LEU A 98 -12.34 -17.80 1.14
CA LEU A 98 -11.91 -16.50 1.66
C LEU A 98 -10.43 -16.51 2.02
N ARG A 99 -9.90 -17.64 2.54
CA ARG A 99 -8.46 -17.85 2.74
C ARG A 99 -7.69 -17.64 1.43
N ARG A 100 -8.05 -18.37 0.36
CA ARG A 100 -7.39 -18.23 -0.95
C ARG A 100 -7.46 -16.82 -1.52
N PHE A 101 -8.57 -16.14 -1.28
CA PHE A 101 -8.72 -14.73 -1.68
C PHE A 101 -7.70 -13.84 -0.98
N TYR A 102 -7.54 -13.95 0.34
CA TYR A 102 -6.55 -13.16 1.07
C TYR A 102 -5.10 -13.59 0.80
N GLU A 103 -4.84 -14.88 0.54
CA GLU A 103 -3.52 -15.36 0.08
C GLU A 103 -3.15 -14.70 -1.26
N SER A 104 -4.08 -14.68 -2.22
CA SER A 104 -3.87 -14.06 -3.53
C SER A 104 -3.61 -12.55 -3.45
N ILE A 105 -4.28 -11.84 -2.53
CA ILE A 105 -4.02 -10.41 -2.30
C ILE A 105 -2.67 -10.23 -1.61
N ALA A 106 -2.34 -11.03 -0.60
CA ALA A 106 -1.04 -10.93 0.05
C ALA A 106 0.11 -11.13 -0.96
N GLU A 107 -0.03 -12.06 -1.90
CA GLU A 107 0.94 -12.27 -2.98
C GLU A 107 1.08 -11.06 -3.92
N SER A 108 0.02 -10.32 -4.21
CA SER A 108 0.10 -9.09 -5.04
C SER A 108 0.77 -7.95 -4.29
N GLU A 109 0.43 -7.75 -3.02
CA GLU A 109 1.04 -6.74 -2.15
C GLU A 109 2.56 -6.94 -2.02
N ALA A 110 3.04 -8.20 -1.97
CA ALA A 110 4.47 -8.50 -1.98
C ALA A 110 5.15 -8.04 -3.30
N ARG A 111 4.51 -8.24 -4.45
CA ARG A 111 5.02 -7.76 -5.74
C ARG A 111 5.00 -6.24 -5.83
N HIS A 112 3.97 -5.60 -5.29
CA HIS A 112 3.85 -4.14 -5.26
C HIS A 112 4.92 -3.51 -4.37
N PHE A 113 5.18 -4.10 -3.20
CA PHE A 113 6.29 -3.73 -2.34
C PHE A 113 7.62 -3.72 -3.10
N GLU A 114 7.93 -4.82 -3.79
CA GLU A 114 9.15 -4.89 -4.60
C GLU A 114 9.18 -3.86 -5.72
N LEU A 115 8.04 -3.61 -6.38
CA LEU A 115 7.92 -2.60 -7.42
C LEU A 115 8.26 -1.21 -6.87
N PHE A 116 7.69 -0.83 -5.73
CA PHE A 116 7.97 0.47 -5.11
C PHE A 116 9.43 0.62 -4.71
N LEU A 117 10.06 -0.42 -4.14
CA LEU A 117 11.49 -0.39 -3.84
C LEU A 117 12.35 -0.22 -5.10
N LYS A 118 12.05 -0.97 -6.17
CA LYS A 118 12.74 -0.85 -7.46
C LYS A 118 12.60 0.57 -8.03
N LEU A 119 11.40 1.16 -7.99
CA LEU A 119 11.18 2.52 -8.45
C LEU A 119 11.88 3.55 -7.59
N ALA A 120 11.92 3.37 -6.26
CA ALA A 120 12.63 4.26 -5.35
C ALA A 120 14.13 4.24 -5.63
N ASP A 121 14.72 3.06 -5.84
CA ASP A 121 16.14 2.90 -6.20
C ASP A 121 16.50 3.66 -7.49
N LEU A 122 15.65 3.56 -8.53
CA LEU A 122 15.84 4.26 -9.81
C LEU A 122 15.96 5.79 -9.67
N VAL A 123 15.37 6.38 -8.64
CA VAL A 123 15.41 7.84 -8.39
C VAL A 123 16.33 8.24 -7.24
N GLY A 124 17.17 7.32 -6.75
CA GLY A 124 18.17 7.57 -5.71
C GLY A 124 17.66 7.38 -4.29
N GLY A 125 16.65 6.53 -4.10
CA GLY A 125 16.29 6.00 -2.79
C GLY A 125 17.47 5.29 -2.13
N THR A 126 17.56 5.35 -0.81
CA THR A 126 18.67 4.75 -0.07
C THR A 126 18.14 3.89 1.07
N GLN A 127 18.88 2.83 1.41
CA GLN A 127 18.54 1.97 2.55
C GLN A 127 18.43 2.79 3.84
N ASN A 128 19.37 3.70 4.11
CA ASN A 128 19.32 4.57 5.28
C ASN A 128 18.00 5.36 5.39
N ARG A 129 17.47 5.84 4.25
CA ARG A 129 16.18 6.55 4.26
C ARG A 129 15.01 5.60 4.51
N LEU A 130 15.04 4.41 3.90
CA LEU A 130 14.05 3.37 4.17
C LEU A 130 14.04 2.99 5.65
N ASP A 131 15.20 2.76 6.26
CA ASP A 131 15.34 2.44 7.69
C ASP A 131 14.76 3.55 8.57
N THR A 132 15.02 4.82 8.24
CA THR A 132 14.44 5.96 8.95
C THR A 132 12.91 5.94 8.91
N LEU A 133 12.32 5.62 7.75
CA LEU A 133 10.88 5.53 7.57
C LEU A 133 10.28 4.32 8.29
N LEU A 134 10.99 3.17 8.31
CA LEU A 134 10.58 1.98 9.05
C LEU A 134 10.56 2.22 10.57
N GLU A 135 11.56 2.92 11.10
CA GLU A 135 11.55 3.35 12.51
C GLU A 135 10.35 4.26 12.83
N ALA A 136 10.01 5.17 11.91
CA ALA A 136 8.83 6.02 12.06
C ALA A 136 7.53 5.21 11.99
N GLU A 137 7.42 4.27 11.05
CA GLU A 137 6.27 3.38 10.91
C GLU A 137 6.03 2.55 12.17
N ALA A 138 7.09 1.97 12.74
CA ALA A 138 6.99 1.20 13.99
C ALA A 138 6.44 2.07 15.14
N ARG A 139 6.92 3.32 15.27
CA ARG A 139 6.37 4.26 16.26
C ARG A 139 4.91 4.63 15.95
N ILE A 140 4.55 4.84 14.70
CA ILE A 140 3.17 5.15 14.29
C ILE A 140 2.23 4.00 14.68
N LEU A 141 2.61 2.76 14.41
CA LEU A 141 1.81 1.59 14.74
C LEU A 141 1.51 1.43 16.23
N THR A 142 2.46 1.81 17.10
CA THR A 142 2.22 1.78 18.55
C THR A 142 1.23 2.85 19.02
N ASN A 143 1.00 3.89 18.22
CA ASN A 143 0.16 5.05 18.57
C ASN A 143 -1.20 5.07 17.86
N VAL A 144 -1.38 4.33 16.76
CA VAL A 144 -2.70 4.21 16.11
C VAL A 144 -3.62 3.27 16.90
N PRO A 145 -4.92 3.61 17.04
CA PRO A 145 -5.85 2.81 17.81
C PRO A 145 -6.12 1.46 17.13
N LEU A 146 -6.20 0.40 17.92
CA LEU A 146 -6.63 -0.92 17.44
C LEU A 146 -8.08 -0.84 16.95
N ARG A 147 -8.28 -1.19 15.68
CA ARG A 147 -9.59 -1.22 15.02
C ARG A 147 -9.60 -2.32 13.95
N ALA A 148 -10.79 -2.78 13.57
CA ALA A 148 -10.97 -3.70 12.44
C ALA A 148 -10.79 -2.96 11.11
N ALA A 149 -9.52 -2.69 10.75
CA ALA A 149 -9.11 -2.10 9.50
C ALA A 149 -7.73 -2.62 9.08
N LEU A 150 -7.40 -2.49 7.80
CA LEU A 150 -6.10 -2.92 7.31
C LEU A 150 -4.95 -2.13 7.93
N HIS A 151 -5.13 -0.85 8.28
CA HIS A 151 -4.13 -0.04 9.00
C HIS A 151 -4.77 0.80 10.11
#